data_AF-A0A842TPY3-F1
#
_entry.id   AF-A0A842TPY3-F1
#
_cell.length_a   1.000
_cell.length_b   1.000
_cell.length_c   1.000
_cell.angle_alpha   90.00
_cell.angle_beta   90.00
_cell.angle_gamma   90.00
#
_symmetry.space_group_name_H-M   'P 1'
#
loop_
_entity.id
_entity.type
_entity.pdbx_description
1 polymer ?
#
loop_
_entity_poly.entity_id
_entity_poly.type
_entity_poly.pdbx_seq_one_letter_code
_entity_poly.pdbx_strand_id
1 'polypeptide(L)'
;MLNLLIFNIKGVLVVIDLHSHSFYSDGGVSISEACSIAKNKKLECLAITDHYTTSWKSNIINHLTIQNIDKYIQEIKYNKNKYNYPLLKGIEIDTQSRFEIIYGIQFNFFDIILLEYVSSIETLEKYINLIHNHLNKFNTNKFPIIALAHPNIHLHLSQKRFKNEFIPFLPK
;
A
#
# COMPACT_ATOMS: atom_id res chain seq x y z
N MET A 1 -13.71 5.08 -2.30
CA MET A 1 -13.34 6.50 -2.57
C MET A 1 -12.14 6.45 -3.50
N LEU A 2 -12.15 7.10 -4.67
CA LEU A 2 -10.97 7.08 -5.56
C LEU A 2 -9.88 7.99 -4.96
N ASN A 3 -8.72 7.41 -4.65
CA ASN A 3 -7.57 8.14 -4.11
C ASN A 3 -6.64 8.53 -5.27
N LEU A 4 -7.11 9.46 -6.09
CA LEU A 4 -6.35 9.98 -7.25
C LEU A 4 -5.35 11.04 -6.80
N LEU A 5 -4.09 10.86 -7.17
CA LEU A 5 -3.08 11.91 -7.14
C LEU A 5 -2.94 12.48 -8.54
N ILE A 6 -3.10 13.81 -8.65
CA ILE A 6 -3.03 14.53 -9.90
C ILE A 6 -1.85 15.51 -9.82
N PHE A 7 -0.88 15.34 -10.70
CA PHE A 7 0.29 16.21 -10.82
C PHE A 7 0.24 16.96 -12.16
N ASN A 8 0.69 18.20 -12.17
CA ASN A 8 1.00 18.91 -13.41
C ASN A 8 2.53 19.03 -13.51
N ILE A 9 3.13 18.27 -14.43
CA ILE A 9 4.57 18.28 -14.67
C ILE A 9 4.80 18.91 -16.03
N LYS A 10 5.29 20.16 -16.03
CA LYS A 10 5.60 20.94 -17.24
C LYS A 10 4.41 21.01 -18.23
N GLY A 11 3.18 21.15 -17.74
CA GLY A 11 1.98 21.22 -18.57
C GLY A 11 1.35 19.88 -18.91
N VAL A 12 1.97 18.76 -18.51
CA VAL A 12 1.39 17.42 -18.67
C VAL A 12 0.66 17.02 -17.39
N LEU A 13 -0.62 16.68 -17.52
CA LEU A 13 -1.42 16.15 -16.44
C LEU A 13 -1.07 14.67 -16.24
N VAL A 14 -0.53 14.35 -15.07
CA VAL A 14 -0.22 12.97 -14.65
C VAL A 14 -1.23 12.57 -13.58
N VAL A 15 -1.98 11.52 -13.86
CA VAL A 15 -3.01 11.00 -12.95
C VAL A 15 -2.61 9.61 -12.52
N ILE A 16 -2.44 9.39 -11.22
CA ILE A 16 -2.10 8.08 -10.64
C ILE A 16 -3.09 7.73 -9.54
N ASP A 17 -3.35 6.45 -9.37
CA ASP A 17 -4.11 5.91 -8.23
C ASP A 17 -3.20 4.93 -7.48
N LEU A 18 -2.90 5.25 -6.22
CA LEU A 18 -1.98 4.46 -5.39
C LEU A 18 -2.70 3.67 -4.29
N HIS A 19 -4.04 3.72 -4.26
CA HIS A 19 -4.84 3.09 -3.21
C HIS A 19 -6.16 2.59 -3.79
N SER A 20 -6.11 1.42 -4.42
CA SER A 20 -7.25 0.76 -5.07
C SER A 20 -7.38 -0.69 -4.64
N HIS A 21 -8.61 -1.17 -4.55
CA HIS A 21 -8.95 -2.49 -4.00
C HIS A 21 -9.56 -3.36 -5.09
N SER A 22 -9.39 -4.67 -4.96
CA SER A 22 -9.95 -5.67 -5.85
C SER A 22 -10.82 -6.67 -5.08
N PHE A 23 -11.32 -7.71 -5.76
CA PHE A 23 -12.02 -8.82 -5.12
C PHE A 23 -11.17 -9.60 -4.09
N TYR A 24 -9.87 -9.35 -3.99
CA TYR A 24 -9.05 -9.91 -2.91
C TYR A 24 -9.33 -9.29 -1.54
N SER A 25 -9.96 -8.11 -1.49
CA SER A 25 -10.52 -7.55 -0.28
C SER A 25 -11.94 -7.00 -0.51
N ASP A 26 -12.19 -5.74 -0.20
CA ASP A 26 -13.49 -5.08 -0.30
C ASP A 26 -13.69 -4.31 -1.62
N GLY A 27 -12.84 -4.55 -2.62
CA GLY A 27 -12.97 -3.98 -3.95
C GLY A 27 -14.13 -4.58 -4.76
N GLY A 28 -14.65 -3.78 -5.69
CA GLY A 28 -15.80 -4.16 -6.53
C GLY A 28 -15.46 -4.75 -7.90
N VAL A 29 -14.17 -4.96 -8.20
CA VAL A 29 -13.68 -5.43 -9.51
C VAL A 29 -12.49 -6.38 -9.36
N SER A 30 -12.24 -7.22 -10.37
CA SER A 30 -11.01 -8.00 -10.47
C SER A 30 -9.80 -7.11 -10.79
N ILE A 31 -8.58 -7.61 -10.56
CA ILE A 31 -7.35 -6.90 -10.93
C ILE A 31 -7.30 -6.63 -12.44
N SER A 32 -7.77 -7.57 -13.27
CA SER A 32 -7.82 -7.41 -14.73
C SER A 32 -8.76 -6.27 -15.15
N GLU A 33 -9.95 -6.21 -14.56
CA GLU A 33 -10.90 -5.13 -14.79
C GLU A 33 -10.36 -3.78 -14.32
N ALA A 34 -9.74 -3.73 -13.14
CA ALA A 34 -9.08 -2.52 -12.63
C ALA A 34 -8.02 -2.00 -13.61
N CYS A 35 -7.16 -2.88 -14.15
CA CYS A 35 -6.19 -2.51 -15.18
C CYS A 35 -6.86 -1.97 -16.46
N SER A 36 -7.93 -2.61 -16.92
CA SER A 36 -8.67 -2.14 -18.09
C SER A 36 -9.27 -0.75 -17.86
N ILE A 37 -9.87 -0.52 -16.68
CA ILE A 37 -10.45 0.77 -16.30
C ILE A 37 -9.36 1.83 -16.26
N ALA A 38 -8.24 1.56 -15.59
CA ALA A 38 -7.13 2.51 -15.47
C ALA A 38 -6.56 2.93 -16.84
N LYS A 39 -6.33 1.98 -17.76
CA LYS A 39 -5.90 2.29 -19.12
C LYS A 39 -6.93 3.12 -19.89
N ASN A 40 -8.20 2.75 -19.82
CA ASN A 40 -9.28 3.49 -20.49
C ASN A 40 -9.43 4.92 -19.94
N LYS A 41 -9.14 5.11 -18.65
CA LYS A 41 -9.13 6.41 -17.97
C LYS A 41 -7.80 7.16 -18.11
N LYS A 42 -6.81 6.58 -18.82
CA LYS A 42 -5.48 7.16 -19.02
C LYS A 42 -4.77 7.52 -17.70
N LEU A 43 -4.93 6.66 -16.69
CA LEU A 43 -4.05 6.74 -15.53
C LEU A 43 -2.63 6.38 -16.01
N GLU A 44 -1.64 7.05 -15.45
CA GLU A 44 -0.23 6.76 -15.70
C GLU A 44 0.26 5.58 -14.85
N CYS A 45 -0.37 5.37 -13.69
CA CYS A 45 -0.03 4.30 -12.76
C CYS A 45 -1.24 3.88 -11.93
N LEU A 46 -1.32 2.59 -11.60
CA LEU A 46 -2.27 2.02 -10.66
C LEU A 46 -1.50 1.18 -9.63
N ALA A 47 -1.82 1.30 -8.35
CA ALA A 47 -1.47 0.32 -7.34
C ALA A 47 -2.72 -0.44 -6.90
N ILE A 48 -2.61 -1.77 -6.81
CA ILE A 48 -3.62 -2.58 -6.09
C ILE A 48 -3.09 -2.76 -4.67
N THR A 49 -3.87 -2.38 -3.67
CA THR A 49 -3.49 -2.31 -2.25
C THR A 49 -4.59 -2.94 -1.39
N ASP A 50 -4.96 -4.19 -1.70
CA ASP A 50 -5.99 -4.90 -0.94
C ASP A 50 -5.65 -5.03 0.55
N HIS A 51 -6.69 -5.04 1.39
CA HIS A 51 -6.55 -5.11 2.85
C HIS A 51 -5.88 -6.40 3.31
N TYR A 52 -4.92 -6.29 4.20
CA TYR A 52 -4.43 -7.35 5.07
C TYR A 52 -4.77 -7.01 6.52
N THR A 53 -5.65 -7.80 7.12
CA THR A 53 -6.11 -7.57 8.49
C THR A 53 -6.37 -8.88 9.21
N THR A 54 -6.05 -8.88 10.51
CA THR A 54 -6.45 -9.94 11.45
C THR A 54 -7.25 -9.37 12.64
N SER A 55 -7.70 -8.13 12.51
CA SER A 55 -8.48 -7.42 13.52
C SER A 55 -9.98 -7.74 13.37
N TRP A 56 -10.85 -6.92 13.96
CA TRP A 56 -12.30 -7.01 13.81
C TRP A 56 -12.76 -6.99 12.35
N LYS A 57 -12.06 -6.27 11.45
CA LYS A 57 -12.38 -6.19 10.01
C LYS A 57 -12.37 -7.55 9.31
N SER A 58 -11.52 -8.47 9.77
CA SER A 58 -11.42 -9.81 9.19
C SER A 58 -12.73 -10.60 9.23
N ASN A 59 -13.67 -10.21 10.11
CA ASN A 59 -15.00 -10.82 10.22
C ASN A 59 -16.08 -10.14 9.35
N ILE A 60 -15.74 -9.05 8.66
CA ILE A 60 -16.70 -8.18 7.98
C ILE A 60 -16.40 -8.06 6.50
N ILE A 61 -15.11 -7.99 6.15
CA ILE A 61 -14.66 -7.87 4.76
C ILE A 61 -13.79 -9.04 4.36
N ASN A 62 -13.81 -9.36 3.06
CA ASN A 62 -12.78 -10.20 2.50
C ASN A 62 -11.42 -9.48 2.64
N HIS A 63 -10.34 -10.26 2.73
CA HIS A 63 -9.00 -9.72 2.97
C HIS A 63 -7.92 -10.71 2.54
N LEU A 64 -6.72 -10.17 2.38
CA LEU A 64 -5.50 -10.94 2.18
C LEU A 64 -5.15 -11.70 3.46
N THR A 65 -4.74 -12.94 3.26
CA THR A 65 -4.19 -13.83 4.28
C THR A 65 -2.86 -14.39 3.79
N ILE A 66 -2.06 -14.96 4.69
CA ILE A 66 -0.81 -15.64 4.30
C ILE A 66 -1.07 -16.73 3.24
N GLN A 67 -2.25 -17.36 3.25
CA GLN A 67 -2.58 -18.43 2.31
C GLN A 67 -2.89 -17.93 0.89
N ASN A 68 -3.37 -16.70 0.72
CA ASN A 68 -3.78 -16.18 -0.59
C ASN A 68 -2.86 -15.07 -1.15
N ILE A 69 -1.95 -14.53 -0.33
CA ILE A 69 -1.08 -13.40 -0.69
C ILE A 69 -0.17 -13.70 -1.89
N ASP A 70 0.32 -14.93 -2.01
CA ASP A 70 1.16 -15.34 -3.15
C ASP A 70 0.37 -15.33 -4.45
N LYS A 71 -0.86 -15.85 -4.42
CA LYS A 71 -1.75 -15.84 -5.59
C LYS A 71 -2.07 -14.40 -6.01
N TYR A 72 -2.37 -13.54 -5.05
CA TYR A 72 -2.58 -12.11 -5.25
C TYR A 72 -1.39 -11.44 -5.95
N ILE A 73 -0.16 -11.66 -5.44
CA ILE A 73 1.08 -11.12 -6.03
C ILE A 73 1.28 -11.62 -7.46
N GLN A 74 1.06 -12.91 -7.73
CA GLN A 74 1.19 -13.47 -9.07
C GLN A 74 0.14 -12.92 -10.04
N GLU A 75 -1.09 -12.70 -9.58
CA GLU A 75 -2.15 -12.14 -10.41
C GLU A 75 -1.88 -10.69 -10.80
N ILE A 76 -1.35 -9.87 -9.88
CA ILE A 76 -0.88 -8.52 -10.21
C ILE A 76 0.26 -8.59 -11.23
N LYS A 77 1.25 -9.47 -11.02
CA LYS A 77 2.38 -9.63 -11.95
C LYS A 77 1.91 -10.05 -13.35
N TYR A 78 0.97 -10.98 -13.42
CA TYR A 78 0.36 -11.43 -14.67
C TYR A 78 -0.33 -10.27 -15.39
N ASN A 79 -1.18 -9.51 -14.69
CA ASN A 79 -1.91 -8.40 -15.30
C ASN A 79 -1.00 -7.24 -15.70
N LYS A 80 0.05 -6.96 -14.92
CA LYS A 80 1.10 -5.99 -15.29
C LYS A 80 1.67 -6.30 -16.68
N ASN A 81 2.02 -7.56 -16.93
CA ASN A 81 2.57 -8.03 -18.20
C ASN A 81 1.51 -8.04 -19.31
N LYS A 82 0.33 -8.61 -19.04
CA LYS A 82 -0.79 -8.70 -19.99
C LYS A 82 -1.18 -7.34 -20.56
N TYR A 83 -1.27 -6.32 -19.70
CA TYR A 83 -1.67 -4.98 -20.11
C TYR A 83 -0.50 -4.08 -20.50
N ASN A 84 0.74 -4.52 -20.29
CA ASN A 84 1.96 -3.71 -20.40
C ASN A 84 1.76 -2.31 -19.78
N TYR A 85 1.36 -2.30 -18.51
CA TYR A 85 0.88 -1.09 -17.81
C TYR A 85 1.66 -0.90 -16.50
N PRO A 86 1.94 0.35 -16.06
CA PRO A 86 2.56 0.60 -14.77
C PRO A 86 1.63 0.23 -13.60
N LEU A 87 1.65 -1.06 -13.26
CA LEU A 87 0.92 -1.64 -12.14
C LEU A 87 1.89 -1.91 -10.98
N LEU A 88 1.55 -1.40 -9.80
CA LEU A 88 2.29 -1.60 -8.56
C LEU A 88 1.63 -2.67 -7.70
N LYS A 89 2.47 -3.56 -7.14
CA LYS A 89 2.05 -4.56 -6.15
C LYS A 89 1.98 -3.88 -4.80
N GLY A 90 0.79 -3.65 -4.28
CA GLY A 90 0.58 -3.00 -3.01
C GLY A 90 -0.12 -3.89 -1.99
N ILE A 91 -0.11 -3.45 -0.75
CA ILE A 91 -0.84 -4.05 0.36
C ILE A 91 -1.21 -2.93 1.35
N GLU A 92 -2.44 -2.96 1.87
CA GLU A 92 -2.86 -2.08 2.97
C GLU A 92 -2.91 -2.89 4.27
N ILE A 93 -2.04 -2.56 5.22
CA ILE A 93 -1.89 -3.27 6.49
C ILE A 93 -2.66 -2.53 7.57
N ASP A 94 -3.61 -3.25 8.16
CA ASP A 94 -4.30 -2.81 9.38
C ASP A 94 -3.36 -2.88 10.58
N THR A 95 -2.98 -1.73 11.13
CA THR A 95 -2.01 -1.69 12.25
C THR A 95 -2.58 -2.19 13.58
N GLN A 96 -3.89 -2.43 13.67
CA GLN A 96 -4.54 -3.10 14.80
C GLN A 96 -4.48 -4.63 14.71
N SER A 97 -3.94 -5.17 13.62
CA SER A 97 -3.74 -6.61 13.42
C SER A 97 -2.75 -7.20 14.42
N ARG A 98 -2.88 -8.51 14.63
CA ARG A 98 -1.91 -9.29 15.42
C ARG A 98 -0.53 -9.24 14.75
N PHE A 99 0.43 -8.69 15.47
CA PHE A 99 1.74 -8.36 14.95
C PHE A 99 2.52 -9.62 14.51
N GLU A 100 2.32 -10.75 15.18
CA GLU A 100 2.95 -12.05 14.89
C GLU A 100 2.57 -12.58 13.50
N ILE A 101 1.35 -12.28 13.04
CA ILE A 101 0.86 -12.72 11.73
C ILE A 101 1.43 -11.81 10.63
N ILE A 102 1.68 -10.54 10.94
CA ILE A 102 2.29 -9.57 10.02
C ILE A 102 3.77 -9.90 9.79
N TYR A 103 4.47 -10.46 10.78
CA TYR A 103 5.84 -10.97 10.62
C TYR A 103 5.99 -12.03 9.52
N GLY A 104 4.90 -12.74 9.18
CA GLY A 104 4.89 -13.74 8.11
C GLY A 104 4.88 -13.15 6.70
N ILE A 105 4.62 -11.85 6.54
CA ILE A 105 4.55 -11.20 5.24
C ILE A 105 5.95 -10.99 4.67
N GLN A 106 6.16 -11.44 3.44
CA GLN A 106 7.39 -11.20 2.70
C GLN A 106 7.35 -9.81 2.03
N PHE A 107 7.72 -8.76 2.77
CA PHE A 107 7.60 -7.36 2.32
C PHE A 107 8.38 -7.01 1.05
N ASN A 108 9.43 -7.78 0.71
CA ASN A 108 10.27 -7.57 -0.47
C ASN A 108 9.53 -7.81 -1.80
N PHE A 109 8.33 -8.41 -1.78
CA PHE A 109 7.51 -8.59 -2.97
C PHE A 109 6.61 -7.39 -3.30
N PHE A 110 6.47 -6.44 -2.37
CA PHE A 110 5.63 -5.27 -2.57
C PHE A 110 6.43 -4.08 -3.12
N ASP A 111 5.77 -3.28 -3.95
CA ASP A 111 6.27 -1.99 -4.42
C ASP A 111 5.77 -0.85 -3.50
N ILE A 112 4.61 -1.01 -2.86
CA ILE A 112 4.00 -0.05 -1.93
C ILE A 112 3.34 -0.77 -0.74
N ILE A 113 3.47 -0.20 0.45
CA ILE A 113 2.81 -0.65 1.68
C ILE A 113 2.09 0.55 2.27
N LEU A 114 0.77 0.43 2.43
CA LEU A 114 -0.04 1.42 3.12
C LEU A 114 -0.32 0.96 4.55
N LEU A 115 -0.21 1.85 5.51
CA LEU A 115 -0.54 1.59 6.92
C LEU A 115 -1.83 2.30 7.28
N GLU A 116 -2.85 1.54 7.70
CA GLU A 116 -4.12 2.10 8.16
C GLU A 116 -4.26 2.04 9.69
N TYR A 117 -5.14 2.90 10.23
CA TYR A 117 -5.41 3.05 11.66
C TYR A 117 -4.19 3.35 12.55
N VAL A 118 -3.16 3.97 11.98
CA VAL A 118 -2.02 4.45 12.75
C VAL A 118 -2.50 5.48 13.77
N SER A 119 -2.41 5.11 15.05
CA SER A 119 -2.92 5.91 16.17
C SER A 119 -1.83 6.74 16.87
N SER A 120 -0.56 6.37 16.67
CA SER A 120 0.60 7.04 17.28
C SER A 120 1.87 6.90 16.44
N ILE A 121 2.83 7.79 16.67
CA ILE A 121 4.19 7.71 16.11
C ILE A 121 4.86 6.40 16.50
N GLU A 122 4.70 5.95 17.75
CA GLU A 122 5.27 4.68 18.21
C GLU A 122 4.75 3.49 17.40
N THR A 123 3.45 3.49 17.05
CA THR A 123 2.88 2.46 16.18
C THR A 123 3.50 2.54 14.78
N LEU A 124 3.63 3.75 14.22
CA LEU A 124 4.28 3.94 12.92
C LEU A 124 5.73 3.44 12.91
N GLU A 125 6.54 3.86 13.89
CA GLU A 125 7.94 3.45 14.06
C GLU A 125 8.06 1.93 14.21
N LYS A 126 7.18 1.31 14.98
CA LYS A 126 7.15 -0.15 15.15
C LYS A 126 6.99 -0.87 13.81
N TYR A 127 6.04 -0.43 12.97
CA TYR A 127 5.79 -1.05 11.66
C TYR A 127 6.89 -0.73 10.64
N ILE A 128 7.42 0.50 10.64
CA ILE A 128 8.58 0.87 9.80
C ILE A 128 9.77 -0.02 10.16
N ASN A 129 10.11 -0.13 11.45
CA ASN A 129 11.23 -0.97 11.92
C ASN A 129 11.02 -2.45 11.58
N LEU A 130 9.80 -2.97 11.71
CA LEU A 130 9.45 -4.33 11.28
C LEU A 130 9.81 -4.54 9.79
N ILE A 131 9.30 -3.67 8.93
CA ILE A 131 9.46 -3.76 7.47
C ILE A 131 10.95 -3.61 7.11
N HIS A 132 11.64 -2.62 7.67
CA HIS A 132 13.08 -2.42 7.44
C HIS A 132 13.91 -3.61 7.88
N ASN A 133 13.68 -4.13 9.09
CA ASN A 133 14.41 -5.30 9.60
C ASN A 133 14.16 -6.55 8.76
N HIS A 134 12.94 -6.72 8.23
CA HIS A 134 12.65 -7.77 7.29
C HIS A 134 13.46 -7.58 5.99
N LEU A 135 13.37 -6.41 5.35
CA LEU A 135 14.05 -6.12 4.07
C LEU A 135 15.57 -6.23 4.17
N ASN A 136 16.17 -5.82 5.28
CA ASN A 136 17.62 -5.94 5.51
C ASN A 136 18.10 -7.40 5.48
N LYS A 137 17.26 -8.37 5.88
CA LYS A 137 17.60 -9.80 5.80
C LYS A 137 17.72 -10.31 4.35
N PHE A 138 17.06 -9.66 3.41
CA PHE A 138 17.08 -10.04 1.98
C PHE A 138 18.19 -9.34 1.19
N ASN A 139 18.99 -8.49 1.83
CA ASN A 139 20.05 -7.69 1.18
C ASN A 139 19.57 -7.00 -0.12
N THR A 140 18.33 -6.50 -0.10
CA THR A 140 17.69 -5.87 -1.26
C THR A 140 17.95 -4.38 -1.29
N ASN A 141 18.28 -3.84 -2.46
CA ASN A 141 18.34 -2.39 -2.69
C ASN A 141 16.97 -1.79 -3.03
N LYS A 142 15.94 -2.63 -3.15
CA LYS A 142 14.58 -2.21 -3.47
C LYS A 142 13.73 -2.22 -2.22
N PHE A 143 13.44 -1.03 -1.73
CA PHE A 143 12.50 -0.79 -0.63
C PHE A 143 11.14 -0.37 -1.20
N PRO A 144 10.03 -0.92 -0.66
CA PRO A 144 8.70 -0.43 -1.01
C PRO A 144 8.53 1.00 -0.52
N ILE A 145 7.64 1.74 -1.19
CA ILE A 145 7.12 3.00 -0.65
C ILE A 145 6.27 2.65 0.58
N ILE A 146 6.54 3.26 1.73
CA ILE A 146 5.72 3.12 2.94
C ILE A 146 4.95 4.41 3.15
N ALA A 147 3.63 4.34 3.23
CA ALA A 147 2.76 5.52 3.38
C ALA A 147 1.58 5.24 4.33
N LEU A 148 0.90 6.30 4.77
CA LEU A 148 -0.32 6.20 5.56
C LEU A 148 -1.54 6.12 4.64
N ALA A 149 -2.41 5.14 4.87
CA ALA A 149 -3.74 5.10 4.28
C ALA A 149 -4.65 6.11 5.00
N HIS A 150 -5.38 6.92 4.22
CA HIS A 150 -6.41 7.87 4.70
C HIS A 150 -6.07 8.56 6.05
N PRO A 151 -4.89 9.20 6.20
CA PRO A 151 -4.47 9.74 7.48
C PRO A 151 -5.40 10.85 7.95
N ASN A 152 -5.95 10.71 9.16
CA ASN A 152 -6.66 11.80 9.79
C ASN A 152 -5.65 12.80 10.37
N ILE A 153 -5.42 13.88 9.62
CA ILE A 153 -4.41 14.90 9.94
C ILE A 153 -4.67 15.60 11.28
N HIS A 154 -5.92 15.66 11.75
CA HIS A 154 -6.27 16.22 13.05
C HIS A 154 -5.81 15.34 14.23
N LEU A 155 -5.82 14.02 14.06
CA LEU A 155 -5.24 13.09 15.04
C LEU A 155 -3.70 13.11 15.00
N HIS A 156 -3.10 13.30 13.83
CA HIS A 156 -1.65 13.18 13.65
C HIS A 156 -0.91 14.47 14.03
N LEU A 157 -1.42 15.67 13.68
CA LEU A 157 -0.73 16.95 13.98
C LEU A 157 -0.92 17.47 15.42
N SER A 158 -1.85 16.92 16.19
CA SER A 158 -2.05 17.29 17.60
C SER A 158 -0.98 16.68 18.53
N GLN A 159 -0.24 15.66 18.07
CA GLN A 159 0.93 15.15 18.77
C GLN A 159 2.12 16.08 18.50
N LYS A 160 2.57 16.84 19.51
CA LYS A 160 3.66 17.84 19.46
C LYS A 160 4.95 17.40 18.74
N ARG A 161 5.18 16.09 18.59
CA ARG A 161 6.37 15.50 17.94
C ARG A 161 6.37 15.57 16.41
N PHE A 162 5.22 15.54 15.73
CA PHE A 162 5.18 15.53 14.26
C PHE A 162 5.74 16.80 13.60
N LYS A 163 5.77 17.94 14.31
CA LYS A 163 6.28 19.20 13.76
C LYS A 163 7.79 19.23 13.54
N ASN A 164 8.57 18.35 14.21
CA ASN A 164 10.03 18.48 14.27
C ASN A 164 10.80 17.34 13.58
N GLU A 165 10.16 16.23 13.20
CA GLU A 165 10.89 15.01 12.78
C GLU A 165 10.61 14.55 11.34
N PHE A 166 9.62 15.12 10.64
CA PHE A 166 9.35 14.81 9.23
C PHE A 166 9.76 15.96 8.31
N ILE A 167 11.07 16.23 8.25
CA ILE A 167 11.69 16.79 7.05
C ILE A 167 12.14 15.57 6.23
N PRO A 168 11.66 15.38 4.99
CA PRO A 168 11.98 14.18 4.24
C PRO A 168 13.48 14.06 4.05
N PHE A 169 13.98 12.84 4.22
CA PHE A 169 15.26 12.40 3.66
C PHE A 169 15.22 12.63 2.14
N LEU A 170 15.56 13.84 1.74
CA LEU A 170 16.05 14.11 0.40
C LEU A 170 17.47 13.54 0.34
N PRO A 171 17.81 12.73 -0.67
CA PRO A 171 19.20 12.34 -0.86
C PRO A 171 20.03 13.61 -1.01
N LYS A 172 21.10 13.70 -0.22
CA LYS A 172 22.14 14.73 -0.39
C LYS A 172 22.93 14.48 -1.66
#